data_AF-A0A1H6U1N7-F1
#
_entry.id   AF-A0A1H6U1N7-F1
#
_cell.length_a   1.000
_cell.length_b   1.000
_cell.length_c   1.000
_cell.angle_alpha   90.00
_cell.angle_beta   90.00
_cell.angle_gamma   90.00
#
_symmetry.space_group_name_H-M   'P 1'
#
loop_
_entity.id
_entity.type
_entity.pdbx_description
1 polymer ?
#
loop_
_entity_poly.entity_id
_entity_poly.type
_entity_poly.pdbx_seq_one_letter_code
_entity_poly.pdbx_strand_id
1 'polypeptide(L)'
;MRRRTKRVLLLLIFMVVILIVTIVVTSYLKKRDDIELQKIESDKSLSVEPYNYPEEFEIGEELEGAIVTLALSYDEFDDTVVHGEEWETNFIRIFLQNSHYIPEYAMENASENGGVLTKEQAEYIQYSLTGQDVELNSVKDGVNIYDDAAETLGDGSISSYEVKEESDDIVIVDAVLKTENGAGSNTNNVEIVLSKNEYSCFDGYSINSISITHEVLSPNSNSSNEGNATVHSFVGSDLGFDNDGIFTFEYSFSNDTDDSMYGKYVQVDLSENAELAEYVRSHSGENMLVTYTMDGSEENVDTVVPDSITLN
;
A
#
# COMPACT_ATOMS: atom_id res chain seq x y z
N MET A 1 -47.86 -36.15 41.30
CA MET A 1 -46.58 -35.56 41.77
C MET A 1 -45.49 -35.47 40.71
N ARG A 2 -45.14 -36.54 39.97
CA ARG A 2 -44.01 -36.61 39.01
C ARG A 2 -43.95 -35.55 37.88
N ARG A 3 -45.09 -34.99 37.43
CA ARG A 3 -45.14 -33.95 36.37
C ARG A 3 -44.85 -32.54 36.88
N ARG A 4 -45.16 -32.23 38.16
CA ARG A 4 -44.88 -30.92 38.76
C ARG A 4 -43.39 -30.75 39.04
N THR A 5 -42.72 -31.79 39.54
CA THR A 5 -41.27 -31.78 39.78
C THR A 5 -40.45 -31.64 38.50
N LYS A 6 -40.87 -32.23 37.37
CA LYS A 6 -40.19 -32.03 36.07
C LYS A 6 -40.30 -30.61 35.54
N ARG A 7 -41.45 -29.93 35.72
CA ARG A 7 -41.64 -28.53 35.30
C ARG A 7 -40.83 -27.56 36.16
N VAL A 8 -40.76 -27.79 37.47
CA VAL A 8 -39.94 -26.99 38.38
C VAL A 8 -38.45 -27.16 38.09
N LEU A 9 -38.01 -28.39 37.82
CA LEU A 9 -36.63 -28.68 37.43
C LEU A 9 -36.25 -28.02 36.10
N LEU A 10 -37.14 -28.05 35.10
CA LEU A 10 -36.92 -27.41 33.81
C LEU A 10 -36.81 -25.87 33.94
N LEU A 11 -37.67 -25.26 34.78
CA LEU A 11 -37.62 -23.83 35.08
C LEU A 11 -36.33 -23.43 35.79
N LEU A 12 -35.86 -24.26 36.74
CA LEU A 12 -34.58 -24.05 37.42
C LEU A 12 -33.40 -24.13 36.46
N ILE A 13 -33.37 -25.13 35.59
CA ILE A 13 -32.33 -25.26 34.55
C ILE A 13 -32.34 -24.04 33.64
N PHE A 14 -33.53 -23.61 33.19
CA PHE A 14 -33.67 -22.45 32.32
C PHE A 14 -33.19 -21.15 32.99
N MET A 15 -33.49 -20.95 34.27
CA MET A 15 -32.98 -19.79 35.02
C MET A 15 -31.46 -19.82 35.20
N VAL A 16 -30.86 -20.99 35.42
CA VAL A 16 -29.40 -21.14 35.52
C VAL A 16 -28.73 -20.85 34.18
N VAL A 17 -29.30 -21.31 33.07
CA VAL A 17 -28.78 -21.02 31.72
C VAL A 17 -28.83 -19.53 31.42
N ILE A 18 -29.95 -18.87 31.71
CA ILE A 18 -30.06 -17.41 31.54
C ILE A 18 -28.99 -16.69 32.36
N LEU A 19 -28.83 -17.06 33.64
CA LEU A 19 -27.84 -16.44 34.52
C LEU A 19 -26.41 -16.59 33.97
N ILE A 20 -26.05 -17.78 33.47
CA ILE A 20 -24.74 -18.02 32.86
C ILE A 20 -24.54 -17.17 31.61
N VAL A 21 -25.53 -17.13 30.72
CA VAL A 21 -25.48 -16.31 29.50
C VAL A 21 -25.33 -14.83 29.85
N THR A 22 -26.08 -14.32 30.83
CA THR A 22 -25.96 -12.93 31.29
C THR A 22 -24.56 -12.65 31.82
N ILE A 23 -23.99 -13.52 32.67
CA ILE A 23 -22.63 -13.34 33.19
C ILE A 23 -21.61 -13.31 32.04
N VAL A 24 -21.66 -14.26 31.10
CA VAL A 24 -20.73 -14.34 29.97
C VAL A 24 -20.81 -13.09 29.09
N VAL A 25 -22.02 -12.65 28.74
CA VAL A 25 -22.23 -11.43 27.95
C VAL A 25 -21.71 -10.20 28.68
N THR A 26 -21.97 -10.09 29.99
CA THR A 26 -21.54 -8.92 30.78
C THR A 26 -20.02 -8.89 30.94
N SER A 27 -19.37 -10.05 31.11
CA SER A 27 -17.91 -10.16 31.14
C SER A 27 -17.27 -9.84 29.80
N TYR A 28 -17.91 -10.24 28.69
CA TYR A 28 -17.43 -9.93 27.34
C TYR A 28 -17.53 -8.42 27.04
N LEU A 29 -18.68 -7.81 27.35
CA LEU A 29 -18.88 -6.37 27.19
C LEU A 29 -17.88 -5.57 28.03
N LYS A 30 -17.70 -5.95 29.31
CA LYS A 30 -16.71 -5.29 30.16
C LYS A 30 -15.29 -5.39 29.61
N LYS A 31 -14.90 -6.55 29.08
CA LYS A 31 -13.57 -6.73 28.48
C LYS A 31 -13.38 -5.84 27.25
N ARG A 32 -14.42 -5.68 26.42
CA ARG A 32 -14.41 -4.76 25.28
C ARG A 32 -14.24 -3.32 25.75
N ASP A 33 -15.05 -2.88 26.72
CA ASP A 33 -14.99 -1.52 27.27
C ASP A 33 -13.61 -1.23 27.89
N ASP A 34 -13.03 -2.21 28.61
CA ASP A 34 -11.69 -2.09 29.21
C ASP A 34 -10.57 -1.95 28.14
N ILE A 35 -10.70 -2.61 26.98
CA ILE A 35 -9.76 -2.49 25.85
C ILE A 35 -9.90 -1.11 25.19
N GLU A 36 -11.13 -0.66 24.96
CA GLU A 36 -11.43 0.64 24.36
C GLU A 36 -10.91 1.79 25.26
N LEU A 37 -11.07 1.66 26.58
CA LEU A 37 -10.50 2.60 27.56
C LEU A 37 -8.97 2.61 27.59
N GLN A 38 -8.32 1.45 27.49
CA GLN A 38 -6.85 1.38 27.42
C GLN A 38 -6.31 2.03 26.16
N LYS A 39 -7.01 1.86 25.03
CA LYS A 39 -6.66 2.51 23.77
C LYS A 39 -6.79 4.03 23.89
N ILE A 40 -7.91 4.53 24.39
CA ILE A 40 -8.11 5.97 24.67
C ILE A 40 -7.06 6.54 25.64
N GLU A 41 -6.65 5.78 26.67
CA GLU A 41 -5.59 6.21 27.61
C GLU A 41 -4.20 6.22 26.95
N SER A 42 -3.91 5.25 26.08
CA SER A 42 -2.70 5.20 25.25
C SER A 42 -2.65 6.38 24.28
N ASP A 43 -3.73 6.64 23.55
CA ASP A 43 -3.82 7.72 22.56
C ASP A 43 -3.68 9.10 23.23
N LYS A 44 -4.25 9.28 24.43
CA LYS A 44 -4.02 10.47 25.26
C LYS A 44 -2.57 10.61 25.73
N SER A 45 -1.88 9.50 26.00
CA SER A 45 -0.47 9.53 26.37
C SER A 45 0.43 9.90 25.17
N LEU A 46 -0.04 9.59 23.96
CA LEU A 46 0.56 9.95 22.68
C LEU A 46 0.16 11.35 22.20
N SER A 47 -0.64 12.10 22.98
CA SER A 47 -1.17 13.44 22.66
C SER A 47 -2.00 13.50 21.37
N VAL A 48 -2.70 12.42 21.04
CA VAL A 48 -3.54 12.33 19.84
C VAL A 48 -4.96 12.81 20.19
N GLU A 49 -5.47 13.77 19.42
CA GLU A 49 -6.85 14.24 19.52
C GLU A 49 -7.73 13.59 18.44
N PRO A 50 -9.00 13.28 18.73
CA PRO A 50 -9.89 12.71 17.74
C PRO A 50 -10.16 13.71 16.61
N TYR A 51 -10.06 13.22 15.38
CA TYR A 51 -10.31 13.95 14.15
C TYR A 51 -11.78 14.35 14.06
N ASN A 52 -12.01 15.62 13.72
CA ASN A 52 -13.35 16.16 13.55
C ASN A 52 -13.76 16.10 12.08
N TYR A 53 -14.47 15.05 11.70
CA TYR A 53 -14.90 14.82 10.32
C TYR A 53 -15.68 16.01 9.73
N PRO A 54 -15.33 16.50 8.54
CA PRO A 54 -16.13 17.49 7.80
C PRO A 54 -17.48 16.92 7.36
N GLU A 55 -18.37 17.80 6.88
CA GLU A 55 -19.68 17.37 6.35
C GLU A 55 -19.56 16.60 5.02
N GLU A 56 -18.54 16.90 4.24
CA GLU A 56 -18.21 16.21 2.98
C GLU A 56 -16.79 15.66 3.11
N PHE A 57 -16.58 14.41 2.70
CA PHE A 57 -15.25 13.79 2.68
C PHE A 57 -14.27 14.61 1.83
N GLU A 58 -13.09 14.84 2.37
CA GLU A 58 -11.95 15.41 1.66
C GLU A 58 -10.67 14.64 1.98
N ILE A 59 -9.79 14.52 0.98
CA ILE A 59 -8.43 14.02 1.19
C ILE A 59 -7.57 15.21 1.64
N GLY A 60 -7.09 15.16 2.89
CA GLY A 60 -6.13 16.12 3.43
C GLY A 60 -4.67 15.79 3.06
N GLU A 61 -3.75 16.66 3.45
CA GLU A 61 -2.33 16.54 3.08
C GLU A 61 -1.68 15.27 3.65
N GLU A 62 -2.02 14.90 4.89
CA GLU A 62 -1.46 13.72 5.56
C GLU A 62 -1.94 12.43 4.89
N LEU A 63 -3.25 12.34 4.61
CA LEU A 63 -3.84 11.21 3.92
C LEU A 63 -3.36 11.10 2.47
N GLU A 64 -3.25 12.23 1.74
CA GLU A 64 -2.70 12.25 0.38
C GLU A 64 -1.26 11.72 0.37
N GLY A 65 -0.41 12.21 1.28
CA GLY A 65 0.97 11.76 1.39
C GLY A 65 1.08 10.26 1.66
N ALA A 66 0.22 9.71 2.52
CA ALA A 66 0.16 8.28 2.79
C ALA A 66 -0.27 7.46 1.55
N ILE A 67 -1.32 7.91 0.85
CA ILE A 67 -1.80 7.26 -0.37
C ILE A 67 -0.73 7.27 -1.45
N VAL A 68 -0.10 8.43 -1.71
CA VAL A 68 0.97 8.58 -2.70
C VAL A 68 2.13 7.66 -2.36
N THR A 69 2.55 7.63 -1.08
CA THR A 69 3.66 6.79 -0.63
C THR A 69 3.37 5.30 -0.83
N LEU A 70 2.16 4.84 -0.48
CA LEU A 70 1.76 3.46 -0.72
C LEU A 70 1.72 3.14 -2.22
N ALA A 71 1.12 4.00 -3.05
CA ALA A 71 1.00 3.77 -4.48
C ALA A 71 2.34 3.85 -5.24
N LEU A 72 3.34 4.55 -4.70
CA LEU A 72 4.72 4.51 -5.21
C LEU A 72 5.46 3.23 -4.81
N SER A 73 4.96 2.52 -3.80
CA SER A 73 5.62 1.34 -3.21
C SER A 73 4.96 0.02 -3.63
N TYR A 74 3.67 0.06 -3.99
CA TYR A 74 2.84 -1.11 -4.26
C TYR A 74 1.82 -0.84 -5.37
N ASP A 75 1.69 -1.77 -6.32
CA ASP A 75 0.57 -1.78 -7.29
C ASP A 75 -0.75 -2.22 -6.62
N GLU A 76 -0.63 -3.15 -5.65
CA GLU A 76 -1.72 -3.59 -4.79
C GLU A 76 -1.27 -3.58 -3.33
N PHE A 77 -2.05 -2.92 -2.47
CA PHE A 77 -1.85 -2.88 -1.03
C PHE A 77 -3.12 -3.34 -0.33
N ASP A 78 -2.99 -4.27 0.63
CA ASP A 78 -4.07 -4.74 1.49
C ASP A 78 -3.52 -5.40 2.77
N ASP A 79 -4.39 -6.08 3.52
CA ASP A 79 -4.08 -6.86 4.72
C ASP A 79 -2.95 -7.89 4.53
N THR A 80 -2.82 -8.47 3.34
CA THR A 80 -1.79 -9.46 3.06
C THR A 80 -0.40 -8.85 3.04
N VAL A 81 -0.28 -7.60 2.56
CA VAL A 81 0.96 -6.83 2.60
C VAL A 81 1.33 -6.50 4.04
N VAL A 82 0.37 -6.01 4.84
CA VAL A 82 0.59 -5.60 6.25
C VAL A 82 1.05 -6.77 7.13
N HIS A 83 0.59 -7.98 6.84
CA HIS A 83 1.02 -9.20 7.54
C HIS A 83 2.17 -9.96 6.86
N GLY A 84 2.75 -9.40 5.81
CA GLY A 84 3.90 -9.95 5.09
C GLY A 84 5.20 -9.85 5.89
N GLU A 85 6.17 -10.72 5.57
CA GLU A 85 7.47 -10.78 6.28
C GLU A 85 8.29 -9.48 6.12
N GLU A 86 8.06 -8.72 5.05
CA GLU A 86 8.81 -7.50 4.74
C GLU A 86 8.13 -6.21 5.22
N TRP A 87 6.88 -6.29 5.69
CA TRP A 87 6.08 -5.10 6.06
C TRP A 87 6.80 -4.21 7.06
N GLU A 88 7.27 -4.77 8.17
CA GLU A 88 7.92 -3.98 9.22
C GLU A 88 9.13 -3.21 8.69
N THR A 89 9.97 -3.88 7.90
CA THR A 89 11.17 -3.26 7.31
C THR A 89 10.78 -2.16 6.32
N ASN A 90 9.81 -2.45 5.45
CA ASN A 90 9.37 -1.50 4.42
C ASN A 90 8.65 -0.31 5.05
N PHE A 91 7.73 -0.52 5.98
CA PHE A 91 7.05 0.54 6.72
C PHE A 91 8.04 1.49 7.39
N ILE A 92 9.00 0.96 8.16
CA ILE A 92 10.03 1.78 8.80
C ILE A 92 10.81 2.58 7.74
N ARG A 93 11.25 1.92 6.67
CA ARG A 93 12.08 2.54 5.63
C ARG A 93 11.36 3.50 4.70
N ILE A 94 10.03 3.42 4.58
CA ILE A 94 9.24 4.16 3.58
C ILE A 94 8.41 5.26 4.25
N PHE A 95 7.92 5.05 5.46
CA PHE A 95 7.05 6.00 6.16
C PHE A 95 7.73 6.72 7.32
N LEU A 96 8.71 6.10 7.98
CA LEU A 96 9.38 6.69 9.15
C LEU A 96 10.77 7.24 8.83
N GLN A 97 11.47 6.57 7.93
CA GLN A 97 12.77 6.92 7.39
C GLN A 97 12.54 7.19 5.90
N ASN A 98 13.28 8.11 5.26
CA ASN A 98 13.23 8.27 3.79
C ASN A 98 11.87 8.68 3.15
N SER A 99 11.03 9.50 3.80
CA SER A 99 9.82 10.02 3.15
C SER A 99 9.87 11.55 2.94
N HIS A 100 9.45 11.99 1.75
CA HIS A 100 9.00 13.38 1.54
C HIS A 100 7.70 13.65 2.30
N TYR A 101 6.97 12.58 2.62
CA TYR A 101 5.65 12.53 3.22
C TYR A 101 5.70 11.94 4.64
N ILE A 102 6.76 12.23 5.42
CA ILE A 102 6.76 11.86 6.85
C ILE A 102 5.60 12.63 7.51
N PRO A 103 4.66 11.95 8.18
CA PRO A 103 3.50 12.62 8.73
C PRO A 103 3.89 13.60 9.83
N GLU A 104 3.14 14.71 9.98
CA GLU A 104 3.47 15.76 10.96
C GLU A 104 3.65 15.21 12.38
N TYR A 105 2.79 14.26 12.78
CA TYR A 105 2.92 13.57 14.07
C TYR A 105 4.31 12.97 14.28
N ALA A 106 4.87 12.30 13.27
CA ALA A 106 6.18 11.68 13.35
C ALA A 106 7.28 12.77 13.42
N MET A 107 7.16 13.83 12.61
CA MET A 107 8.11 14.93 12.60
C MET A 107 8.17 15.66 13.95
N GLU A 108 7.03 16.02 14.52
CA GLU A 108 6.94 16.72 15.79
C GLU A 108 7.56 15.89 16.92
N ASN A 109 7.10 14.64 17.10
CA ASN A 109 7.55 13.76 18.17
C ASN A 109 9.04 13.40 18.04
N ALA A 110 9.52 13.14 16.83
CA ALA A 110 10.94 12.88 16.61
C ALA A 110 11.78 14.13 16.90
N SER A 111 11.34 15.33 16.49
CA SER A 111 12.09 16.57 16.71
C SER A 111 12.28 16.90 18.19
N GLU A 112 11.30 16.59 19.03
CA GLU A 112 11.38 16.76 20.48
C GLU A 112 12.31 15.74 21.15
N ASN A 113 12.53 14.59 20.50
CA ASN A 113 13.32 13.48 21.01
C ASN A 113 14.60 13.20 20.19
N GLY A 114 15.22 14.26 19.66
CA GLY A 114 16.54 14.17 19.02
C GLY A 114 16.57 13.36 17.72
N GLY A 115 15.44 13.27 17.02
CA GLY A 115 15.25 12.52 15.78
C GLY A 115 14.71 11.10 15.96
N VAL A 116 14.38 10.69 17.19
CA VAL A 116 14.01 9.29 17.49
C VAL A 116 12.56 9.17 17.94
N LEU A 117 11.76 8.40 17.20
CA LEU A 117 10.44 7.93 17.62
C LEU A 117 10.58 6.76 18.58
N THR A 118 9.75 6.69 19.61
CA THR A 118 9.64 5.48 20.44
C THR A 118 8.97 4.34 19.65
N LYS A 119 9.11 3.10 20.14
CA LYS A 119 8.40 1.94 19.55
C LYS A 119 6.88 2.17 19.53
N GLU A 120 6.32 2.66 20.63
CA GLU A 120 4.88 2.94 20.77
C GLU A 120 4.41 4.00 19.76
N GLN A 121 5.21 5.04 19.51
CA GLN A 121 4.90 6.06 18.49
C GLN A 121 4.96 5.49 17.07
N ALA A 122 5.96 4.66 16.77
CA ALA A 122 6.08 4.01 15.47
C ALA A 122 4.92 3.03 15.20
N GLU A 123 4.54 2.23 16.20
CA GLU A 123 3.37 1.33 16.16
C GLU A 123 2.06 2.10 16.02
N TYR A 124 1.93 3.25 16.69
CA TYR A 124 0.78 4.14 16.51
C TYR A 124 0.67 4.68 15.08
N ILE A 125 1.77 5.10 14.46
CA ILE A 125 1.75 5.57 13.06
C ILE A 125 1.36 4.41 12.13
N GLN A 126 1.89 3.20 12.37
CA GLN A 126 1.52 2.00 11.61
C GLN A 126 0.03 1.67 11.75
N TYR A 127 -0.48 1.72 12.98
CA TYR A 127 -1.90 1.51 13.27
C TYR A 127 -2.76 2.61 12.62
N SER A 128 -2.32 3.87 12.66
CA SER A 128 -3.01 4.98 12.00
C SER A 128 -3.11 4.75 10.51
N LEU A 129 -2.03 4.29 9.88
CA LEU A 129 -1.96 4.03 8.43
C LEU A 129 -2.89 2.89 8.02
N THR A 130 -2.97 1.82 8.79
CA THR A 130 -3.57 0.54 8.34
C THR A 130 -4.85 0.15 9.08
N GLY A 131 -5.10 0.72 10.25
CA GLY A 131 -6.16 0.31 11.17
C GLY A 131 -5.87 -1.01 11.90
N GLN A 132 -4.67 -1.57 11.76
CA GLN A 132 -4.31 -2.88 12.26
C GLN A 132 -3.26 -2.82 13.37
N ASP A 133 -3.44 -3.61 14.42
CA ASP A 133 -2.48 -3.71 15.52
C ASP A 133 -1.32 -4.65 15.12
N VAL A 134 -0.22 -4.09 14.60
CA VAL A 134 1.00 -4.84 14.25
C VAL A 134 2.16 -4.43 15.17
N GLU A 135 2.83 -5.42 15.77
CA GLU A 135 3.99 -5.17 16.62
C GLU A 135 5.27 -5.06 15.78
N LEU A 136 6.05 -4.00 15.99
CA LEU A 136 7.35 -3.79 15.35
C LEU A 136 8.44 -4.48 16.20
N ASN A 137 8.71 -5.74 15.91
CA ASN A 137 9.53 -6.62 16.74
C ASN A 137 11.03 -6.32 16.67
N SER A 138 11.48 -5.77 15.55
CA SER A 138 12.88 -5.37 15.33
C SER A 138 13.23 -4.08 16.08
N VAL A 139 12.25 -3.22 16.37
CA VAL A 139 12.42 -1.93 17.05
C VAL A 139 12.64 -2.16 18.55
N LYS A 140 13.82 -1.77 19.05
CA LYS A 140 14.17 -1.90 20.49
C LYS A 140 14.38 -0.56 21.17
N ASP A 141 15.17 0.30 20.54
CA ASP A 141 15.60 1.59 21.10
C ASP A 141 14.90 2.78 20.42
N GLY A 142 13.82 2.50 19.67
CA GLY A 142 13.12 3.47 18.83
C GLY A 142 13.58 3.47 17.38
N VAL A 143 12.98 4.35 16.58
CA VAL A 143 13.27 4.55 15.15
C VAL A 143 13.83 5.95 14.96
N ASN A 144 15.09 6.06 14.50
CA ASN A 144 15.66 7.34 14.13
C ASN A 144 15.21 7.71 12.72
N ILE A 145 14.43 8.78 12.56
CA ILE A 145 13.84 9.18 11.28
C ILE A 145 14.89 9.71 10.28
N TYR A 146 16.10 10.01 10.75
CA TYR A 146 17.21 10.49 9.92
C TYR A 146 18.17 9.39 9.45
N ASP A 147 18.01 8.16 9.94
CA ASP A 147 18.80 7.02 9.45
C ASP A 147 18.30 6.58 8.05
N ASP A 148 19.21 6.08 7.20
CA ASP A 148 18.95 5.57 5.84
C ASP A 148 18.19 6.51 4.87
N ALA A 149 18.23 7.83 5.11
CA ALA A 149 17.71 8.84 4.20
C ALA A 149 18.60 9.03 2.96
N ALA A 150 18.56 8.10 1.99
CA ALA A 150 18.87 8.37 0.57
C ALA A 150 18.60 7.16 -0.36
N GLU A 151 17.39 7.08 -0.90
CA GLU A 151 17.10 7.09 -2.35
C GLU A 151 15.58 7.32 -2.45
N THR A 152 15.19 8.45 -3.05
CA THR A 152 13.81 8.95 -3.07
C THR A 152 12.89 7.94 -3.75
N LEU A 153 11.92 7.41 -3.00
CA LEU A 153 10.60 7.14 -3.57
C LEU A 153 10.22 8.39 -4.35
N GLY A 154 9.73 8.25 -5.58
CA GLY A 154 9.41 9.39 -6.43
C GLY A 154 8.50 10.42 -5.74
N ASP A 155 8.23 11.52 -6.42
CA ASP A 155 7.19 12.44 -5.98
C ASP A 155 5.82 11.98 -6.51
N GLY A 156 4.74 12.53 -5.97
CA GLY A 156 3.41 12.25 -6.49
C GLY A 156 2.33 13.17 -5.95
N SER A 157 1.15 13.11 -6.56
CA SER A 157 -0.01 13.86 -6.10
C SER A 157 -1.30 13.25 -6.63
N ILE A 158 -2.40 13.48 -5.94
CA ILE A 158 -3.73 13.15 -6.41
C ILE A 158 -4.26 14.32 -7.23
N SER A 159 -4.35 14.12 -8.54
CA SER A 159 -4.78 15.18 -9.47
C SER A 159 -6.29 15.41 -9.48
N SER A 160 -7.07 14.37 -9.17
CA SER A 160 -8.51 14.42 -9.00
C SER A 160 -9.00 13.14 -8.33
N TYR A 161 -10.15 13.18 -7.67
CA TYR A 161 -10.81 12.00 -7.14
C TYR A 161 -12.35 12.13 -7.15
N GLU A 162 -13.02 10.99 -7.09
CA GLU A 162 -14.47 10.86 -6.92
C GLU A 162 -14.77 9.89 -5.78
N VAL A 163 -15.64 10.29 -4.84
CA VAL A 163 -16.14 9.39 -3.81
C VAL A 163 -17.21 8.49 -4.41
N LYS A 164 -16.95 7.18 -4.47
CA LYS A 164 -17.90 6.17 -4.96
C LYS A 164 -18.90 5.75 -3.92
N GLU A 165 -18.43 5.59 -2.69
CA GLU A 165 -19.24 5.18 -1.55
C GLU A 165 -18.74 5.87 -0.29
N GLU A 166 -19.66 6.39 0.50
CA GLU A 166 -19.39 6.87 1.85
C GLU A 166 -20.46 6.32 2.77
N SER A 167 -20.01 5.67 3.84
CA SER A 167 -20.83 5.13 4.92
C SER A 167 -20.33 5.64 6.27
N ASP A 168 -20.96 5.18 7.35
CA ASP A 168 -20.56 5.57 8.71
C ASP A 168 -19.11 5.17 9.01
N ASP A 169 -18.62 4.05 8.46
CA ASP A 169 -17.31 3.48 8.80
C ASP A 169 -16.31 3.42 7.63
N ILE A 170 -16.79 3.40 6.38
CA ILE A 170 -15.96 3.17 5.17
C ILE A 170 -16.17 4.27 4.13
N VAL A 171 -15.09 4.65 3.45
CA VAL A 171 -15.09 5.51 2.26
C VAL A 171 -14.35 4.80 1.12
N ILE A 172 -14.93 4.80 -0.08
CA ILE A 172 -14.31 4.28 -1.31
C ILE A 172 -14.11 5.43 -2.28
N VAL A 173 -12.89 5.59 -2.77
CA VAL A 173 -12.47 6.69 -3.61
C VAL A 173 -11.81 6.16 -4.88
N ASP A 174 -12.27 6.64 -6.04
CA ASP A 174 -11.53 6.51 -7.29
C ASP A 174 -10.69 7.77 -7.47
N ALA A 175 -9.37 7.64 -7.51
CA ALA A 175 -8.43 8.73 -7.65
C ALA A 175 -7.60 8.61 -8.94
N VAL A 176 -7.13 9.75 -9.44
CA VAL A 176 -6.16 9.84 -10.52
C VAL A 176 -4.84 10.32 -9.93
N LEU A 177 -3.91 9.40 -9.76
CA LEU A 177 -2.60 9.65 -9.19
C LEU A 177 -1.62 10.06 -10.28
N LYS A 178 -0.85 11.12 -10.04
CA LYS A 178 0.32 11.46 -10.84
C LYS A 178 1.56 11.16 -10.02
N THR A 179 2.46 10.35 -10.55
CA THR A 179 3.72 10.03 -9.88
C THR A 179 4.87 10.48 -10.76
N GLU A 180 5.87 11.12 -10.16
CA GLU A 180 7.10 11.52 -10.81
C GLU A 180 8.24 10.72 -10.21
N ASN A 181 8.77 9.76 -10.95
CA ASN A 181 10.01 9.12 -10.58
C ASN A 181 11.15 9.74 -11.41
N GLY A 182 12.41 9.42 -11.11
CA GLY A 182 13.57 9.94 -11.85
C GLY A 182 13.58 9.63 -13.36
N ALA A 183 12.54 8.98 -13.88
CA ALA A 183 12.37 8.54 -15.25
C ALA A 183 11.16 9.17 -15.97
N GLY A 184 10.31 9.95 -15.31
CA GLY A 184 9.18 10.62 -15.95
C GLY A 184 7.96 10.75 -15.04
N SER A 185 6.86 11.27 -15.60
CA SER A 185 5.58 11.38 -14.91
C SER A 185 4.60 10.32 -15.41
N ASN A 186 4.10 9.46 -14.52
CA ASN A 186 3.05 8.49 -14.79
C ASN A 186 1.71 9.01 -14.28
N THR A 187 0.61 8.60 -14.91
CA THR A 187 -0.76 8.91 -14.46
C THR A 187 -1.55 7.62 -14.37
N ASN A 188 -1.97 7.26 -13.17
CA ASN A 188 -2.64 5.99 -12.90
C ASN A 188 -4.02 6.23 -12.27
N ASN A 189 -4.98 5.37 -12.61
CA ASN A 189 -6.25 5.30 -11.89
C ASN A 189 -6.09 4.37 -10.69
N VAL A 190 -6.58 4.80 -9.54
CA VAL A 190 -6.38 4.11 -8.27
C VAL A 190 -7.71 4.02 -7.54
N GLU A 191 -8.11 2.82 -7.14
CA GLU A 191 -9.20 2.62 -6.20
C GLU A 191 -8.62 2.55 -4.77
N ILE A 192 -9.19 3.33 -3.86
CA ILE A 192 -8.72 3.47 -2.48
C ILE A 192 -9.88 3.16 -1.55
N VAL A 193 -9.68 2.24 -0.62
CA VAL A 193 -10.66 1.89 0.41
C VAL A 193 -10.15 2.34 1.76
N LEU A 194 -10.92 3.17 2.45
CA LEU A 194 -10.57 3.79 3.72
C LEU A 194 -11.55 3.36 4.82
N SER A 195 -11.05 3.21 6.05
CA SER A 195 -11.86 3.15 7.26
C SER A 195 -11.75 4.45 8.06
N LYS A 196 -12.85 4.91 8.64
CA LYS A 196 -12.82 6.00 9.64
C LYS A 196 -12.09 5.52 10.88
N ASN A 197 -11.03 6.25 11.25
CA ASN A 197 -10.25 6.04 12.44
C ASN A 197 -9.96 7.40 13.07
N GLU A 198 -10.81 7.83 14.00
CA GLU A 198 -10.76 9.19 14.54
C GLU A 198 -9.41 9.54 15.19
N TYR A 199 -8.61 8.56 15.60
CA TYR A 199 -7.28 8.80 16.17
C TYR A 199 -6.14 8.58 15.16
N SER A 200 -6.43 8.45 13.86
CA SER A 200 -5.38 8.35 12.85
C SER A 200 -4.67 9.68 12.64
N CYS A 201 -3.33 9.64 12.58
CA CYS A 201 -2.54 10.78 12.11
C CYS A 201 -2.65 11.05 10.59
N PHE A 202 -3.42 10.27 9.84
CA PHE A 202 -3.69 10.46 8.41
C PHE A 202 -5.11 10.98 8.20
N ASP A 203 -5.36 12.20 8.68
CA ASP A 203 -6.64 12.90 8.59
C ASP A 203 -7.85 12.12 9.13
N GLY A 204 -7.65 11.30 10.15
CA GLY A 204 -8.73 10.50 10.73
C GLY A 204 -9.15 9.29 9.91
N TYR A 205 -8.32 8.83 8.96
CA TYR A 205 -8.57 7.63 8.17
C TYR A 205 -7.43 6.63 8.25
N SER A 206 -7.77 5.35 8.12
CA SER A 206 -6.83 4.26 7.86
C SER A 206 -7.09 3.69 6.47
N ILE A 207 -6.02 3.31 5.78
CA ILE A 207 -6.07 2.77 4.42
C ILE A 207 -6.20 1.26 4.50
N ASN A 208 -7.35 0.74 4.06
CA ASN A 208 -7.61 -0.70 4.02
C ASN A 208 -6.99 -1.34 2.79
N SER A 209 -7.11 -0.67 1.64
CA SER A 209 -6.52 -1.15 0.39
C SER A 209 -6.31 -0.05 -0.63
N ILE A 210 -5.33 -0.27 -1.50
CA ILE A 210 -5.08 0.49 -2.72
C ILE A 210 -4.95 -0.51 -3.87
N SER A 211 -5.62 -0.24 -4.99
CA SER A 211 -5.47 -1.02 -6.22
C SER A 211 -5.24 -0.08 -7.39
N ILE A 212 -4.07 -0.20 -8.01
CA ILE A 212 -3.72 0.56 -9.20
C ILE A 212 -4.26 -0.18 -10.42
N THR A 213 -5.20 0.44 -11.13
CA THR A 213 -5.61 -0.05 -12.43
C THR A 213 -4.67 0.51 -13.48
N HIS A 214 -3.71 -0.31 -13.90
CA HIS A 214 -3.00 -0.05 -15.15
C HIS A 214 -4.00 -0.22 -16.29
N GLU A 215 -4.18 0.81 -17.11
CA GLU A 215 -4.85 0.59 -18.39
C GLU A 215 -4.01 -0.41 -19.19
N VAL A 216 -4.44 -1.67 -19.23
CA VAL A 216 -3.99 -2.60 -20.27
C VAL A 216 -4.50 -2.01 -21.56
N LEU A 217 -3.64 -1.32 -22.29
CA LEU A 217 -3.90 -1.01 -23.69
C LEU A 217 -3.95 -2.36 -24.42
N SER A 218 -5.16 -2.89 -24.52
CA SER A 218 -5.46 -3.98 -25.45
C SER A 218 -4.87 -3.59 -26.80
N PRO A 219 -4.12 -4.48 -27.49
CA PRO A 219 -3.53 -4.16 -28.78
C PRO A 219 -4.66 -3.68 -29.69
N ASN A 220 -4.71 -2.37 -29.94
CA ASN A 220 -5.93 -1.76 -30.43
C ASN A 220 -6.11 -2.13 -31.90
N SER A 221 -6.89 -3.18 -32.15
CA SER A 221 -7.56 -3.37 -33.42
C SER A 221 -8.43 -2.14 -33.69
N ASN A 222 -7.97 -1.31 -34.63
CA ASN A 222 -8.57 -0.09 -35.17
C ASN A 222 -7.97 1.24 -34.69
N SER A 223 -6.69 1.47 -34.99
CA SER A 223 -6.32 2.75 -35.59
C SER A 223 -5.81 2.50 -37.01
N SER A 224 -6.55 3.02 -37.98
CA SER A 224 -6.11 3.08 -39.37
C SER A 224 -5.08 4.19 -39.51
N ASN A 225 -3.87 3.96 -39.01
CA ASN A 225 -2.67 4.70 -39.39
C ASN A 225 -1.64 3.66 -39.87
N GLU A 226 -1.50 3.53 -41.18
CA GLU A 226 -0.32 2.85 -41.74
C GLU A 226 0.95 3.66 -41.42
N GLY A 227 1.91 3.04 -40.70
CA GLY A 227 3.33 3.44 -40.62
C GLY A 227 3.76 3.97 -39.24
N ASN A 228 4.80 3.48 -38.55
CA ASN A 228 5.85 2.49 -38.81
C ASN A 228 6.12 1.75 -37.48
N ALA A 229 6.00 0.43 -37.46
CA ALA A 229 6.53 -0.39 -36.36
C ALA A 229 8.01 -0.07 -36.18
N THR A 230 8.39 0.42 -35.00
CA THR A 230 9.78 0.79 -34.70
C THR A 230 10.33 -0.19 -33.68
N VAL A 231 11.53 -0.71 -33.94
CA VAL A 231 12.23 -1.62 -33.02
C VAL A 231 12.96 -0.76 -32.01
N HIS A 232 12.73 -1.06 -30.74
CA HIS A 232 13.32 -0.40 -29.60
C HIS A 232 14.12 -1.42 -28.78
N SER A 233 15.10 -0.93 -28.03
CA SER A 233 15.84 -1.79 -27.11
C SER A 233 16.37 -1.07 -25.89
N PHE A 234 16.30 -1.73 -24.74
CA PHE A 234 16.95 -1.30 -23.51
C PHE A 234 17.76 -2.41 -22.87
N VAL A 235 18.73 -2.02 -22.06
CA VAL A 235 19.50 -2.92 -21.19
C VAL A 235 19.00 -2.72 -19.77
N GLY A 236 18.67 -3.82 -19.10
CA GLY A 236 18.27 -3.83 -17.70
C GLY A 236 18.54 -5.16 -17.02
N SER A 237 18.45 -5.18 -15.70
CA SER A 237 18.59 -6.41 -14.90
C SER A 237 17.26 -6.77 -14.26
N ASP A 238 16.85 -8.04 -14.39
CA ASP A 238 15.70 -8.56 -13.67
C ASP A 238 15.93 -8.48 -12.15
N LEU A 239 14.94 -7.94 -11.43
CA LEU A 239 14.97 -7.82 -9.97
C LEU A 239 14.55 -9.10 -9.24
N GLY A 240 14.08 -10.12 -9.97
CA GLY A 240 13.63 -11.39 -9.41
C GLY A 240 12.19 -11.38 -8.92
N PHE A 241 11.43 -10.32 -9.23
CA PHE A 241 9.99 -10.26 -9.02
C PHE A 241 9.28 -10.85 -10.25
N ASP A 242 8.66 -12.02 -10.08
CA ASP A 242 7.86 -12.72 -11.10
C ASP A 242 6.41 -12.75 -10.64
N ASN A 243 5.56 -11.95 -11.29
CA ASN A 243 4.12 -11.92 -11.06
C ASN A 243 3.41 -12.56 -12.27
N ASP A 244 3.15 -13.86 -12.18
CA ASP A 244 2.47 -14.65 -13.22
C ASP A 244 3.08 -14.48 -14.64
N GLY A 245 4.41 -14.40 -14.72
CA GLY A 245 5.14 -14.25 -15.98
C GLY A 245 5.42 -12.80 -16.40
N ILE A 246 5.09 -11.81 -15.56
CA ILE A 246 5.53 -10.42 -15.71
C ILE A 246 6.74 -10.18 -14.81
N PHE A 247 7.82 -9.68 -15.39
CA PHE A 247 9.12 -9.50 -14.72
C PHE A 247 9.49 -8.02 -14.62
N THR A 248 9.91 -7.57 -13.44
CA THR A 248 10.39 -6.20 -13.24
C THR A 248 11.88 -6.09 -13.54
N PHE A 249 12.24 -5.30 -14.56
CA PHE A 249 13.63 -5.00 -14.90
C PHE A 249 14.03 -3.62 -14.39
N GLU A 250 15.16 -3.52 -13.67
CA GLU A 250 15.82 -2.24 -13.43
C GLU A 250 16.55 -1.78 -14.69
N TYR A 251 16.07 -0.70 -15.27
CA TYR A 251 16.63 -0.06 -16.45
C TYR A 251 18.04 0.48 -16.17
N SER A 252 18.96 0.21 -17.09
CA SER A 252 20.33 0.71 -17.03
C SER A 252 20.59 1.79 -18.08
N PHE A 253 20.34 1.49 -19.36
CA PHE A 253 20.51 2.41 -20.48
C PHE A 253 19.83 1.85 -21.73
N SER A 254 19.54 2.68 -22.72
CA SER A 254 19.06 2.23 -24.03
C SER A 254 20.15 2.40 -25.10
N ASN A 255 20.03 1.60 -26.17
CA ASN A 255 20.83 1.84 -27.37
C ASN A 255 20.15 2.84 -28.34
N ASP A 256 18.94 3.27 -27.98
CA ASP A 256 18.16 4.23 -28.74
C ASP A 256 18.62 5.66 -28.41
N THR A 257 18.39 6.61 -29.31
CA THR A 257 18.85 8.00 -29.10
C THR A 257 18.02 8.78 -28.08
N ASP A 258 16.96 8.19 -27.53
CA ASP A 258 16.01 8.83 -26.64
C ASP A 258 15.79 8.00 -25.36
N ASP A 259 16.73 8.12 -24.42
CA ASP A 259 16.69 7.43 -23.13
C ASP A 259 15.53 7.90 -22.22
N SER A 260 14.80 8.95 -22.58
CA SER A 260 13.73 9.50 -21.73
C SER A 260 12.44 8.68 -21.76
N MET A 261 12.36 7.64 -22.59
CA MET A 261 11.16 6.83 -22.73
C MET A 261 11.03 5.71 -21.69
N TYR A 262 12.07 5.42 -20.92
CA TYR A 262 12.08 4.29 -19.98
C TYR A 262 12.08 4.72 -18.53
N GLY A 263 11.16 4.13 -17.75
CA GLY A 263 11.15 4.10 -16.29
C GLY A 263 12.48 3.59 -15.69
N LYS A 264 12.77 3.91 -14.41
CA LYS A 264 13.83 3.18 -13.65
C LYS A 264 13.53 1.68 -13.61
N TYR A 265 12.25 1.34 -13.60
CA TYR A 265 11.77 -0.03 -13.69
C TYR A 265 10.86 -0.16 -14.91
N VAL A 266 11.06 -1.24 -15.68
CA VAL A 266 10.25 -1.58 -16.85
C VAL A 266 9.72 -2.99 -16.65
N GLN A 267 8.40 -3.16 -16.78
CA GLN A 267 7.76 -4.46 -16.74
C GLN A 267 7.96 -5.19 -18.07
N VAL A 268 8.36 -6.45 -18.01
CA VAL A 268 8.57 -7.30 -19.19
C VAL A 268 7.57 -8.44 -19.11
N ASP A 269 6.53 -8.37 -19.94
CA ASP A 269 5.46 -9.36 -19.99
C ASP A 269 5.89 -10.56 -20.85
N LEU A 270 6.14 -11.69 -20.15
CA LEU A 270 6.49 -12.99 -20.72
C LEU A 270 5.42 -14.04 -20.39
N SER A 271 4.22 -13.62 -19.98
CA SER A 271 3.11 -14.51 -19.59
C SER A 271 2.76 -15.52 -20.70
N GLU A 272 2.89 -15.10 -21.96
CA GLU A 272 2.65 -15.92 -23.15
C GLU A 272 3.94 -16.52 -23.78
N ASN A 273 5.12 -16.28 -23.18
CA ASN A 273 6.41 -16.77 -23.69
C ASN A 273 7.25 -17.47 -22.61
N ALA A 274 6.84 -18.72 -22.30
CA ALA A 274 7.46 -19.54 -21.27
C ALA A 274 8.97 -19.80 -21.46
N GLU A 275 9.46 -19.84 -22.71
CA GLU A 275 10.88 -20.05 -23.01
C GLU A 275 11.73 -18.83 -22.61
N LEU A 276 11.29 -17.62 -22.96
CA LEU A 276 11.94 -16.39 -22.52
C LEU A 276 11.80 -16.19 -21.00
N ALA A 277 10.65 -16.53 -20.41
CA ALA A 277 10.47 -16.47 -18.96
C ALA A 277 11.47 -17.39 -18.22
N GLU A 278 11.68 -18.62 -18.71
CA GLU A 278 12.70 -19.52 -18.15
C GLU A 278 14.12 -18.98 -18.36
N TYR A 279 14.38 -18.37 -19.51
CA TYR A 279 15.66 -17.72 -19.80
C TYR A 279 15.99 -16.60 -18.80
N VAL A 280 15.04 -15.69 -18.55
CA VAL A 280 15.17 -14.59 -17.57
C VAL A 280 15.42 -15.15 -16.17
N ARG A 281 14.61 -16.11 -15.71
CA ARG A 281 14.81 -16.76 -14.40
C ARG A 281 16.21 -17.37 -14.25
N SER A 282 16.75 -17.96 -15.31
CA SER A 282 18.09 -18.57 -15.28
C SER A 282 19.26 -17.57 -15.29
N HIS A 283 18.98 -16.30 -15.59
CA HIS A 283 19.95 -15.19 -15.64
C HIS A 283 19.48 -13.98 -14.79
N SER A 284 18.68 -14.23 -13.76
CA SER A 284 18.13 -13.18 -12.88
C SER A 284 19.26 -12.36 -12.25
N GLY A 285 19.09 -11.03 -12.22
CA GLY A 285 20.12 -10.08 -11.77
C GLY A 285 21.27 -9.83 -12.75
N GLU A 286 21.32 -10.50 -13.91
CA GLU A 286 22.28 -10.19 -14.97
C GLU A 286 21.73 -9.12 -15.93
N ASN A 287 22.63 -8.30 -16.49
CA ASN A 287 22.24 -7.32 -17.51
C ASN A 287 21.84 -8.02 -18.80
N MET A 288 20.60 -7.77 -19.22
CA MET A 288 19.99 -8.33 -20.41
C MET A 288 19.54 -7.20 -21.34
N LEU A 289 19.79 -7.39 -22.63
CA LEU A 289 19.25 -6.58 -23.70
C LEU A 289 17.85 -7.09 -24.04
N VAL A 290 16.85 -6.24 -23.79
CA VAL A 290 15.45 -6.47 -24.13
C VAL A 290 15.16 -5.72 -25.42
N THR A 291 14.71 -6.43 -26.45
CA THR A 291 14.31 -5.86 -27.74
C THR A 291 12.82 -6.08 -27.96
N TYR A 292 12.10 -5.05 -28.39
CA TYR A 292 10.66 -5.09 -28.63
C TYR A 292 10.28 -4.18 -29.79
N THR A 293 9.11 -4.44 -30.37
CA THR A 293 8.57 -3.66 -31.48
C THR A 293 7.33 -2.92 -31.01
N MET A 294 7.31 -1.60 -31.21
CA MET A 294 6.18 -0.75 -30.85
C MET A 294 5.60 -0.06 -32.08
N ASP A 295 4.27 0.01 -32.16
CA ASP A 295 3.56 0.74 -33.20
C ASP A 295 3.24 2.16 -32.72
N GLY A 296 3.86 3.17 -33.34
CA GLY A 296 3.65 4.59 -33.00
C GLY A 296 4.81 5.20 -32.20
N SER A 297 4.63 6.45 -31.77
CA SER A 297 5.59 7.16 -30.91
C SER A 297 4.95 7.40 -29.55
N GLU A 298 5.21 6.52 -28.59
CA GLU A 298 4.84 6.75 -27.19
C GLU A 298 5.99 7.47 -26.47
N GLU A 299 5.63 8.35 -25.55
CA GLU A 299 6.58 9.17 -24.80
C GLU A 299 7.10 8.43 -23.54
N ASN A 300 6.40 7.40 -23.03
CA ASN A 300 6.77 6.63 -21.84
C ASN A 300 6.42 5.13 -22.02
N VAL A 301 7.35 4.25 -21.63
CA VAL A 301 7.25 2.79 -21.74
C VAL A 301 7.41 2.14 -20.37
N ASP A 302 6.29 1.76 -19.76
CA ASP A 302 6.25 1.09 -18.45
C ASP A 302 6.17 -0.44 -18.56
N THR A 303 5.60 -0.97 -19.64
CA THR A 303 5.46 -2.43 -19.88
C THR A 303 5.75 -2.75 -21.33
N VAL A 304 6.53 -3.81 -21.58
CA VAL A 304 6.84 -4.29 -22.93
C VAL A 304 6.57 -5.79 -23.07
N VAL A 305 6.13 -6.17 -24.27
CA VAL A 305 6.18 -7.57 -24.72
C VAL A 305 7.41 -7.71 -25.62
N PRO A 306 8.45 -8.44 -25.19
CA PRO A 306 9.71 -8.49 -25.92
C PRO A 306 9.66 -9.44 -27.12
N ASP A 307 10.30 -9.02 -28.21
CA ASP A 307 10.61 -9.87 -29.35
C ASP A 307 11.76 -10.83 -29.03
N SER A 308 12.73 -10.34 -28.24
CA SER A 308 13.88 -11.14 -27.78
C SER A 308 14.53 -10.58 -26.53
N ILE A 309 15.11 -11.47 -25.72
CA ILE A 309 15.95 -11.13 -24.57
C ILE A 309 17.27 -11.89 -24.71
N THR A 310 18.40 -11.20 -24.55
CA THR A 310 19.74 -11.81 -24.55
C THR A 310 20.63 -11.16 -23.51
N LEU A 311 21.58 -11.89 -22.93
CA LEU A 311 22.65 -11.27 -22.12
C LEU A 311 23.38 -10.17 -22.91
N ASN A 312 23.66 -9.04 -22.23
CA ASN A 312 24.36 -7.88 -22.78
C ASN A 312 25.85 -7.88 -22.44
#